data_AF-A0A4Q6E645-F1
#
_entry.id   AF-A0A4Q6E645-F1
#
_cell.length_a   1.000
_cell.length_b   1.000
_cell.length_c   1.000
_cell.angle_alpha   90.00
_cell.angle_beta   90.00
_cell.angle_gamma   90.00
#
_symmetry.space_group_name_H-M   'P 1'
#
loop_
_entity.id
_entity.type
_entity.pdbx_description
1 polymer ?
#
loop_
_entity_poly.entity_id
_entity_poly.type
_entity_poly.pdbx_seq_one_letter_code
_entity_poly.pdbx_strand_id
1 'polypeptide(L)'
;MNITQEKVDNLNTILKINIDPADYAPRVDKAIKEQAKKAKLPGFRPGMVPAAHIKKMYGKSILVDEINNLLSDSLNSYLEEQKIEVLGQPLPKLDNSKEYAWDFADNFEFNYEVGLAPEFDVDFSSKDKLTRYVIKVD
;
A
#
# COMPACT_ATOMS: atom_id res chain seq x y z
N MET A 1 0.82 -1.39 -13.87
CA MET A 1 1.23 -1.83 -12.52
C MET A 1 1.42 -3.32 -12.53
N ASN A 2 2.53 -3.79 -11.97
CA ASN A 2 2.86 -5.21 -11.92
C ASN A 2 3.35 -5.59 -10.52
N ILE A 3 2.72 -6.61 -9.92
CA ILE A 3 3.08 -7.13 -8.60
C ILE A 3 3.62 -8.53 -8.79
N THR A 4 4.83 -8.77 -8.29
CA THR A 4 5.49 -10.09 -8.31
C THR A 4 5.79 -10.55 -6.89
N GLN A 5 5.61 -11.84 -6.66
CA GLN A 5 5.88 -12.47 -5.37
C GLN A 5 7.18 -13.27 -5.45
N GLU A 6 8.13 -12.96 -4.58
CA GLU A 6 9.36 -13.71 -4.38
C GLU A 6 9.31 -14.41 -3.02
N LYS A 7 9.36 -15.74 -3.02
CA LYS A 7 9.38 -16.52 -1.77
C LYS A 7 10.78 -16.50 -1.18
N VAL A 8 10.91 -16.03 0.07
CA VAL A 8 12.19 -16.00 0.80
C VAL A 8 12.34 -17.28 1.61
N ASP A 9 11.33 -17.60 2.43
CA ASP A 9 11.26 -18.84 3.20
C ASP A 9 9.80 -19.35 3.30
N ASN A 10 9.53 -20.25 4.25
CA ASN A 10 8.19 -20.82 4.41
C ASN A 10 7.15 -19.84 4.94
N LEU A 11 7.57 -18.84 5.71
CA LEU A 11 6.70 -17.89 6.40
C LEU A 11 6.92 -16.44 5.96
N ASN A 12 7.90 -16.17 5.08
CA ASN A 12 8.23 -14.83 4.62
C ASN A 12 8.29 -14.77 3.09
N THR A 13 7.70 -13.73 2.54
CA THR A 13 7.72 -13.44 1.11
C THR A 13 7.96 -11.95 0.86
N ILE A 14 8.59 -11.63 -0.26
CA ILE A 14 8.81 -10.25 -0.71
C ILE A 14 7.89 -10.01 -1.91
N LEU A 15 7.05 -8.99 -1.79
CA LEU A 15 6.24 -8.47 -2.88
C LEU A 15 7.01 -7.32 -3.54
N LYS A 16 7.32 -7.45 -4.83
CA LYS A 16 7.88 -6.37 -5.64
C LYS A 16 6.79 -5.75 -6.47
N ILE A 17 6.60 -4.45 -6.32
CA ILE A 17 5.55 -3.66 -6.98
C ILE A 17 6.24 -2.68 -7.92
N ASN A 18 5.98 -2.85 -9.21
CA ASN A 18 6.40 -1.93 -10.27
C ASN A 18 5.22 -1.05 -10.67
N ILE A 19 5.44 0.26 -10.63
CA ILE A 19 4.45 1.28 -10.93
C ILE A 19 4.98 2.16 -12.06
N ASP A 20 4.20 2.22 -13.14
CA ASP A 20 4.48 3.05 -14.29
C ASP A 20 3.65 4.36 -14.23
N PRO A 21 4.05 5.42 -14.96
CA PRO A 21 3.29 6.67 -15.01
C PRO A 21 1.81 6.51 -15.37
N ALA A 22 1.46 5.52 -16.19
CA ALA A 22 0.09 5.23 -16.55
C ALA A 22 -0.80 4.83 -15.35
N ASP A 23 -0.20 4.29 -14.28
CA ASP A 23 -0.93 3.79 -13.11
C ASP A 23 -1.29 4.92 -12.14
N TYR A 24 -0.36 5.85 -11.89
CA TYR A 24 -0.56 6.91 -10.90
C TYR A 24 -0.98 8.26 -11.51
N ALA A 25 -0.64 8.56 -12.76
CA ALA A 25 -0.92 9.89 -13.36
C ALA A 25 -2.41 10.29 -13.27
N PRO A 26 -3.39 9.40 -13.53
CA PRO A 26 -4.80 9.76 -13.38
C PRO A 26 -5.20 10.16 -11.95
N ARG A 27 -4.65 9.46 -10.93
CA ARG A 27 -4.89 9.76 -9.51
C ARG A 27 -4.26 11.10 -9.13
N VAL A 28 -3.02 11.31 -9.54
CA VAL A 28 -2.27 12.54 -9.29
C VAL A 28 -2.91 13.75 -9.95
N ASP A 29 -3.32 13.65 -11.22
CA ASP A 29 -3.99 14.75 -11.92
C ASP A 29 -5.35 15.08 -11.29
N LYS A 30 -6.06 14.08 -10.79
CA LYS A 30 -7.31 14.27 -10.04
C LYS A 30 -7.03 15.00 -8.72
N ALA A 31 -6.05 14.55 -7.94
CA ALA A 31 -5.67 15.16 -6.68
C ALA A 31 -5.22 16.63 -6.86
N ILE A 32 -4.44 16.93 -7.90
CA ILE A 32 -4.04 18.31 -8.25
C ILE A 32 -5.26 19.18 -8.56
N LYS A 33 -6.23 18.68 -9.33
CA LYS A 33 -7.48 19.41 -9.65
C LYS A 33 -8.32 19.65 -8.41
N GLU A 34 -8.41 18.68 -7.50
CA GLU A 34 -9.15 18.82 -6.25
C GLU A 34 -8.48 19.83 -5.31
N GLN A 35 -7.15 19.80 -5.24
CA GLN A 35 -6.37 20.74 -4.44
C GLN A 35 -6.50 22.16 -4.99
N ALA A 36 -6.51 22.34 -6.31
CA ALA A 36 -6.74 23.63 -6.97
C ALA A 36 -8.07 24.27 -6.56
N LYS A 37 -9.14 23.48 -6.43
CA LYS A 37 -10.47 23.95 -5.99
C LYS A 37 -10.52 24.38 -4.52
N LYS A 38 -9.62 23.85 -3.69
CA LYS A 38 -9.54 24.14 -2.25
C LYS A 38 -8.47 25.19 -1.91
N ALA A 39 -7.53 25.42 -2.82
CA ALA A 39 -6.36 26.26 -2.59
C ALA A 39 -6.72 27.72 -2.33
N LYS A 40 -6.00 28.31 -1.37
CA LYS A 40 -6.02 29.75 -1.07
C LYS A 40 -4.59 30.26 -1.22
N LEU A 41 -4.31 30.89 -2.36
CA LEU A 41 -3.00 31.42 -2.68
C LEU A 41 -3.09 32.93 -2.96
N PRO A 42 -2.15 33.75 -2.45
CA PRO A 42 -2.11 35.18 -2.77
C PRO A 42 -2.10 35.41 -4.28
N GLY A 43 -2.89 36.38 -4.75
CA GLY A 43 -3.03 36.70 -6.17
C GLY A 43 -4.11 35.92 -6.92
N PHE A 44 -4.68 34.86 -6.32
CA PHE A 44 -5.79 34.11 -6.91
C PHE A 44 -7.03 34.17 -6.02
N ARG A 45 -8.21 34.26 -6.65
CA ARG A 45 -9.47 34.08 -5.93
C ARG A 45 -9.50 32.65 -5.34
N PRO A 46 -9.93 32.45 -4.08
CA PRO A 46 -10.00 31.12 -3.47
C PRO A 46 -10.67 30.08 -4.38
N GLY A 47 -10.00 28.94 -4.57
CA GLY A 47 -10.46 27.85 -5.43
C GLY A 47 -10.30 28.06 -6.95
N MET A 48 -9.78 29.21 -7.39
CA MET A 48 -9.54 29.55 -8.80
C MET A 48 -8.04 29.59 -9.12
N VAL A 49 -7.24 28.78 -8.42
CA VAL A 49 -5.82 28.62 -8.74
C VAL A 49 -5.68 27.65 -9.93
N PRO A 50 -4.95 28.00 -10.99
CA PRO A 50 -4.71 27.07 -12.10
C PRO A 50 -4.01 25.79 -11.63
N ALA A 51 -4.46 24.63 -12.12
CA ALA A 51 -3.88 23.33 -11.79
C ALA A 51 -2.37 23.26 -12.09
N ALA A 52 -1.91 23.91 -13.17
CA ALA A 52 -0.48 23.98 -13.50
C ALA A 52 0.35 24.70 -12.41
N HIS A 53 -0.23 25.71 -11.74
CA HIS A 53 0.45 26.43 -10.67
C HIS A 53 0.54 25.56 -9.40
N ILE A 54 -0.53 24.84 -9.06
CA ILE A 54 -0.54 23.86 -7.97
C ILE A 54 0.45 22.74 -8.25
N LYS A 55 0.49 22.21 -9.48
CA LYS A 55 1.46 21.19 -9.89
C LYS A 55 2.90 21.66 -9.69
N LYS A 56 3.19 22.93 -9.99
CA LYS A 56 4.53 23.50 -9.78
C LYS A 56 4.91 23.62 -8.30
N MET A 57 3.97 24.01 -7.43
CA MET A 57 4.26 24.25 -6.01
C MET A 57 4.17 22.99 -5.14
N TYR A 58 3.15 22.17 -5.36
CA TYR A 58 2.78 21.03 -4.51
C TYR A 58 2.80 19.69 -5.24
N GLY A 59 3.10 19.69 -6.53
CA GLY A 59 2.97 18.49 -7.36
C GLY A 59 3.80 17.32 -6.89
N LYS A 60 5.03 17.54 -6.41
CA LYS A 60 5.89 16.47 -5.87
C LYS A 60 5.33 15.86 -4.60
N SER A 61 4.78 16.66 -3.69
CA SER A 61 4.12 16.15 -2.48
C SER A 61 2.89 15.31 -2.85
N ILE A 62 2.04 15.84 -3.73
CA ILE A 62 0.84 15.14 -4.19
C ILE A 62 1.22 13.83 -4.90
N LEU A 63 2.29 13.83 -5.69
CA LEU A 63 2.80 12.62 -6.35
C LEU A 63 3.18 11.55 -5.31
N VAL A 64 3.97 11.91 -4.30
CA VAL A 64 4.39 10.98 -3.23
C VAL A 64 3.17 10.44 -2.48
N ASP A 65 2.24 11.31 -2.11
CA ASP A 65 1.04 10.92 -1.36
C ASP A 65 0.15 9.97 -2.16
N GLU A 66 -0.08 10.27 -3.44
CA GLU A 66 -0.90 9.42 -4.31
C GLU A 66 -0.23 8.09 -4.66
N ILE A 67 1.10 8.05 -4.77
CA ILE A 67 1.84 6.79 -4.91
C ILE A 67 1.68 5.93 -3.65
N ASN A 68 1.81 6.51 -2.46
CA ASN A 68 1.62 5.78 -1.20
C ASN A 68 0.20 5.23 -1.04
N ASN A 69 -0.80 6.02 -1.42
CA ASN A 69 -2.20 5.58 -1.42
C ASN A 69 -2.42 4.45 -2.44
N LEU A 70 -1.90 4.60 -3.67
CA LEU A 70 -1.97 3.57 -4.70
C LEU A 70 -1.31 2.27 -4.25
N LEU A 71 -0.12 2.35 -3.66
CA LEU A 71 0.60 1.20 -3.10
C LEU A 71 -0.24 0.48 -2.05
N SER A 72 -0.76 1.22 -1.07
CA SER A 72 -1.56 0.65 0.01
C SER A 72 -2.82 -0.05 -0.51
N ASP A 73 -3.55 0.60 -1.44
CA ASP A 73 -4.73 0.02 -2.08
C ASP A 73 -4.35 -1.26 -2.84
N SER A 74 -3.33 -1.18 -3.71
CA SER A 74 -2.92 -2.28 -4.59
C SER A 74 -2.43 -3.51 -3.83
N LEU A 75 -1.69 -3.29 -2.75
CA LEU A 75 -1.15 -4.33 -1.89
C LEU A 75 -2.29 -5.05 -1.16
N ASN A 76 -3.21 -4.31 -0.57
CA ASN A 76 -4.38 -4.90 0.10
C ASN A 76 -5.24 -5.69 -0.88
N SER A 77 -5.55 -5.12 -2.06
CA SER A 77 -6.31 -5.82 -3.09
C SER A 77 -5.59 -7.08 -3.58
N TYR A 78 -4.27 -7.03 -3.78
CA TYR A 78 -3.49 -8.20 -4.19
C TYR A 78 -3.53 -9.33 -3.15
N LEU A 79 -3.35 -9.01 -1.87
CA LEU A 79 -3.43 -9.97 -0.78
C LEU A 79 -4.82 -10.63 -0.69
N GLU A 80 -5.87 -9.84 -0.85
CA GLU A 80 -7.26 -10.34 -0.87
C GLU A 80 -7.55 -11.22 -2.09
N GLU A 81 -7.16 -10.78 -3.30
CA GLU A 81 -7.38 -11.50 -4.55
C GLU A 81 -6.65 -12.84 -4.58
N GLN A 82 -5.42 -12.88 -4.10
CA GLN A 82 -4.61 -14.09 -4.01
C GLN A 82 -4.92 -14.93 -2.77
N LYS A 83 -5.81 -14.45 -1.88
CA LYS A 83 -6.16 -15.09 -0.60
C LYS A 83 -4.93 -15.44 0.23
N ILE A 84 -3.95 -14.54 0.23
CA ILE A 84 -2.73 -14.73 1.01
C ILE A 84 -3.05 -14.38 2.45
N GLU A 85 -3.00 -15.39 3.32
CA GLU A 85 -3.16 -15.18 4.76
C GLU A 85 -1.88 -14.56 5.32
N VAL A 86 -1.98 -13.29 5.71
CA VAL A 86 -0.84 -12.51 6.22
C VAL A 86 -0.92 -12.32 7.73
N LEU A 87 0.24 -12.34 8.39
CA LEU A 87 0.40 -12.01 9.80
C LEU A 87 0.88 -10.57 9.93
N GLY A 88 -0.03 -9.69 10.34
CA GLY A 88 0.27 -8.28 10.55
C GLY A 88 0.24 -7.46 9.26
N GLN A 89 0.98 -6.36 9.25
CA GLN A 89 1.04 -5.43 8.12
C GLN A 89 2.32 -5.63 7.31
N PRO A 90 2.25 -5.58 5.98
CA PRO A 90 3.44 -5.60 5.13
C PRO A 90 4.42 -4.48 5.47
N LEU A 91 5.70 -4.82 5.56
CA LEU A 91 6.76 -3.89 5.93
C LEU A 91 7.53 -3.43 4.68
N PRO A 92 7.70 -2.12 4.46
CA PRO A 92 8.48 -1.65 3.33
C PRO A 92 9.95 -2.04 3.50
N LYS A 93 10.52 -2.65 2.46
CA LYS A 93 11.93 -3.01 2.36
C LYS A 93 12.66 -1.98 1.50
N LEU A 94 13.46 -1.15 2.16
CA LEU A 94 14.24 -0.11 1.50
C LEU A 94 15.33 -0.73 0.61
N ASP A 95 15.33 -0.32 -0.65
CA ASP A 95 16.44 -0.57 -1.57
C ASP A 95 17.26 0.72 -1.71
N ASN A 96 18.34 0.82 -0.95
CA ASN A 96 19.21 2.00 -0.93
C ASN A 96 19.98 2.21 -2.24
N SER A 97 19.89 1.29 -3.20
CA SER A 97 20.49 1.48 -4.53
C SER A 97 19.61 2.32 -5.46
N LYS A 98 18.33 2.53 -5.12
CA LYS A 98 17.34 3.22 -5.95
C LYS A 98 17.03 4.59 -5.37
N GLU A 99 17.52 5.63 -6.04
CA GLU A 99 17.14 7.02 -5.77
C GLU A 99 16.22 7.53 -6.89
N TYR A 100 15.06 8.05 -6.50
CA TYR A 100 14.09 8.62 -7.45
C TYR A 100 14.12 10.14 -7.42
N ALA A 101 14.06 10.76 -8.60
CA ALA A 101 13.89 12.21 -8.71
C ALA A 101 12.48 12.65 -8.23
N TRP A 102 11.53 11.71 -8.23
CA TRP A 102 10.11 11.94 -8.00
C TRP A 102 9.54 12.88 -9.07
N ASP A 103 9.84 12.57 -10.32
CA ASP A 103 9.21 13.17 -11.49
C ASP A 103 7.93 12.41 -11.85
N PHE A 104 7.00 13.09 -12.52
CA PHE A 104 5.75 12.52 -13.00
C PHE A 104 5.94 11.50 -14.13
N ALA A 105 7.13 11.41 -14.73
CA ALA A 105 7.47 10.43 -15.75
C ALA A 105 8.32 9.26 -15.23
N ASP A 106 8.65 9.24 -13.94
CA ASP A 106 9.48 8.19 -13.34
C ASP A 106 8.70 6.87 -13.24
N ASN A 107 9.42 5.75 -13.39
CA ASN A 107 8.92 4.45 -12.99
C ASN A 107 9.42 4.15 -11.59
N PHE A 108 8.57 3.60 -10.75
CA PHE A 108 8.91 3.30 -9.36
C PHE A 108 8.82 1.81 -9.10
N GLU A 109 9.80 1.30 -8.36
CA GLU A 109 9.77 -0.04 -7.80
C GLU A 109 9.82 0.04 -6.27
N PHE A 110 8.88 -0.66 -5.62
CA PHE A 110 8.80 -0.78 -4.17
C PHE A 110 8.77 -2.24 -3.76
N ASN A 111 9.48 -2.55 -2.68
CA ASN A 111 9.55 -3.90 -2.13
C ASN A 111 8.87 -3.92 -0.75
N TYR A 112 8.03 -4.91 -0.51
CA TYR A 112 7.38 -5.13 0.78
C TYR A 112 7.64 -6.55 1.26
N GLU A 113 8.06 -6.68 2.51
CA GLU A 113 8.18 -7.95 3.19
C GLU A 113 6.88 -8.29 3.91
N VAL A 114 6.40 -9.51 3.71
CA VAL A 114 5.11 -9.99 4.22
C VAL A 114 5.33 -11.30 4.96
N GLY A 115 4.87 -11.34 6.21
CA GLY A 115 4.78 -12.57 7.01
C GLY A 115 3.51 -13.34 6.65
N LEU A 116 3.64 -14.62 6.39
CA LEU A 116 2.56 -15.54 6.04
C LEU A 116 2.07 -16.27 7.30
N ALA A 117 0.76 -16.49 7.37
CA ALA A 117 0.20 -17.36 8.40
C ALA A 117 0.66 -18.80 8.15
N PRO A 118 1.19 -19.50 9.18
CA PRO A 118 1.51 -20.89 9.03
C PRO A 118 0.23 -21.71 8.90
N GLU A 119 0.19 -22.62 7.93
CA GLU A 119 -0.79 -23.70 7.95
C GLU A 119 -0.36 -24.70 9.03
N PHE A 120 -1.26 -25.00 9.95
CA PHE A 120 -1.11 -26.09 10.90
C PHE A 120 -2.43 -26.82 11.05
N ASP A 121 -2.35 -28.14 11.14
CA ASP A 121 -3.49 -29.01 11.43
C ASP A 121 -3.43 -29.45 12.89
N VAL A 122 -4.59 -29.57 13.53
CA VAL A 122 -4.69 -30.02 14.93
C VAL A 122 -5.55 -31.27 14.96
N ASP A 123 -4.88 -32.41 15.02
CA ASP A 123 -5.53 -33.70 15.18
C ASP A 123 -5.98 -33.90 16.63
N PHE A 124 -7.30 -33.95 16.84
CA PHE A 124 -7.89 -34.39 18.11
C PHE A 124 -8.18 -35.89 18.07
N SER A 125 -7.73 -36.59 19.09
CA SER A 125 -8.00 -38.00 19.30
C SER A 125 -8.82 -38.23 20.57
N SER A 126 -9.43 -39.41 20.69
CA SER A 126 -10.11 -39.84 21.92
C SER A 126 -9.18 -39.99 23.13
N LYS A 127 -7.86 -39.86 22.96
CA LYS A 127 -6.88 -39.82 24.05
C LYS A 127 -6.73 -38.42 24.65
N ASP A 128 -7.14 -37.38 23.93
CA ASP A 128 -7.01 -36.00 24.35
C ASP A 128 -8.11 -35.65 25.36
N LYS A 129 -7.69 -35.30 26.59
CA LYS A 129 -8.60 -35.01 27.70
C LYS A 129 -8.77 -33.49 27.84
N LEU A 130 -9.99 -33.02 27.66
CA LEU A 130 -10.36 -31.62 27.86
C LEU A 130 -11.16 -31.47 29.16
N THR A 131 -10.75 -30.53 30.02
CA THR A 131 -11.47 -30.23 31.26
C THR A 131 -12.66 -29.33 30.98
N ARG A 132 -13.88 -29.82 31.24
CA ARG A 132 -15.11 -29.03 31.14
C ARG A 132 -15.51 -28.49 32.51
N TYR A 133 -15.44 -27.17 32.68
CA TYR A 133 -15.94 -26.52 33.89
C TYR A 133 -17.45 -26.28 33.78
N VAL A 134 -18.20 -26.72 34.78
CA VAL A 134 -19.62 -26.40 34.93
C VAL A 134 -19.74 -25.38 36.06
N ILE A 135 -19.97 -24.11 35.70
CA ILE A 135 -20.10 -23.00 36.64
C ILE A 135 -21.59 -22.77 36.91
N LYS A 136 -21.98 -22.76 38.18
CA LYS A 136 -23.32 -22.31 38.60
C LYS A 136 -23.26 -20.81 38.88
N VAL A 137 -24.26 -20.07 38.39
CA VAL A 137 -24.44 -18.65 38.66
C VAL A 137 -25.15 -18.50 40.01
N ASP A 138 -24.68 -17.58 40.84
CA ASP A 138 -25.22 -17.23 42.16
C ASP A 138 -26.40 -16.24 42.03
#